data_AF-W4LV78-F1
#
_entry.id   AF-W4LV78-F1
#
_cell.length_a   1.000
_cell.length_b   1.000
_cell.length_c   1.000
_cell.angle_alpha   90.00
_cell.angle_beta   90.00
_cell.angle_gamma   90.00
#
_symmetry.space_group_name_H-M   'P 1'
#
loop_
_entity.id
_entity.type
_entity.pdbx_description
1 polymer ?
#
loop_
_entity_poly.entity_id
_entity_poly.type
_entity_poly.pdbx_seq_one_letter_code
_entity_poly.pdbx_strand_id
1 'polypeptide(L)'
;MIRSMNGGRDAESTGQRSQIEMAQWRIVRQRFGTFGILVMLIVPFCLLGCDGDGFDAFRGREATIADLENRSFTFSFVSNGGPFDPSLQGTPTTLTFGQFNAMSTAPFTLQADGTIVSGSATFVPPLLTLTFLQVDPALPFTENQELQLGVQADVDDGRVSLRNPVTGLETTSEPT
;
A
#
# COMPACT_ATOMS: atom_id res chain seq x y z
N MET A 1 54.78 -59.01 -50.33
CA MET A 1 55.64 -57.80 -50.31
C MET A 1 55.29 -56.98 -51.53
N ILE A 2 54.61 -55.84 -51.37
CA ILE A 2 54.63 -54.61 -52.18
C ILE A 2 53.71 -53.61 -51.46
N ARG A 3 54.29 -52.45 -51.11
CA ARG A 3 53.68 -51.21 -50.61
C ARG A 3 53.01 -50.45 -51.77
N SER A 4 52.05 -49.58 -51.48
CA SER A 4 52.00 -48.15 -51.89
C SER A 4 50.53 -47.65 -51.84
N MET A 5 50.17 -46.85 -50.82
CA MET A 5 49.91 -45.39 -50.87
C MET A 5 48.70 -44.95 -51.70
N ASN A 6 47.69 -44.39 -51.02
CA ASN A 6 47.19 -43.06 -51.38
C ASN A 6 46.49 -42.42 -50.18
N GLY A 7 47.25 -41.62 -49.44
CA GLY A 7 46.73 -40.62 -48.51
C GLY A 7 46.63 -39.29 -49.24
N GLY A 8 45.52 -38.57 -49.03
CA GLY A 8 45.38 -37.23 -49.62
C GLY A 8 43.93 -36.78 -49.74
N ARG A 9 43.16 -36.75 -48.64
CA ARG A 9 41.86 -36.05 -48.59
C ARG A 9 41.49 -35.40 -47.25
N ASP A 10 42.40 -35.33 -46.28
CA ASP A 10 42.03 -34.90 -44.91
C ASP A 10 42.53 -33.50 -44.50
N ALA A 11 43.19 -32.76 -45.39
CA ALA A 11 43.79 -31.47 -45.04
C ALA A 11 42.87 -30.24 -45.25
N GLU A 12 41.71 -30.39 -45.88
CA GLU A 12 40.84 -29.24 -46.26
C GLU A 12 39.65 -29.00 -45.30
N SER A 13 39.32 -29.97 -44.45
CA SER A 13 38.14 -29.91 -43.56
C SER A 13 38.33 -29.01 -42.33
N THR A 14 39.57 -28.80 -41.89
CA THR A 14 39.86 -28.14 -40.61
C THR A 14 39.84 -26.61 -40.70
N GLY A 15 40.12 -26.03 -41.88
CA GLY A 15 40.14 -24.58 -42.09
C GLY A 15 38.75 -23.94 -42.18
N GLN A 16 37.77 -24.66 -42.73
CA GLN A 16 36.40 -24.16 -42.89
C GLN A 16 35.62 -24.10 -41.57
N ARG A 17 35.87 -25.02 -40.64
CA ARG A 17 35.23 -25.01 -39.30
C ARG A 17 35.64 -23.80 -38.47
N SER A 18 36.90 -23.37 -38.55
CA SER A 18 37.42 -22.24 -37.76
C SER A 18 36.78 -20.90 -38.15
N GLN A 19 36.46 -20.70 -39.44
CA GLN A 19 35.87 -19.44 -39.90
C GLN A 19 34.38 -19.30 -39.55
N ILE A 20 33.64 -20.41 -39.47
CA ILE A 20 32.21 -20.40 -39.12
C ILE A 20 32.02 -20.12 -37.63
N GLU A 21 32.88 -20.64 -36.77
CA GLU A 21 32.83 -20.38 -35.32
C GLU A 21 33.17 -18.92 -34.97
N MET A 22 34.07 -18.28 -35.72
CA MET A 22 34.39 -16.85 -35.51
C MET A 22 33.29 -15.90 -35.99
N ALA A 23 32.51 -16.29 -37.01
CA ALA A 23 31.39 -15.49 -37.49
C ALA A 23 30.19 -15.52 -36.51
N GLN A 24 29.92 -16.67 -35.89
CA GLN A 24 28.83 -16.82 -34.92
C GLN A 24 29.06 -15.99 -33.64
N TRP A 25 30.30 -15.87 -33.17
CA TRP A 25 30.63 -15.06 -31.99
C TRP A 25 30.39 -13.55 -32.17
N ARG A 26 30.52 -13.02 -33.39
CA ARG A 26 30.26 -11.60 -33.68
C ARG A 26 28.76 -11.27 -33.65
N ILE A 27 27.92 -12.17 -34.16
CA ILE A 27 26.46 -11.99 -34.20
C ILE A 27 25.84 -12.10 -32.79
N VAL A 28 26.37 -12.99 -31.95
CA VAL A 28 25.92 -13.12 -30.55
C VAL A 28 26.28 -11.86 -29.74
N ARG A 29 27.47 -11.28 -29.93
CA ARG A 29 27.87 -10.03 -29.25
C ARG A 29 27.01 -8.83 -29.62
N GLN A 30 26.54 -8.71 -30.87
CA GLN A 30 25.68 -7.60 -31.30
C GLN A 30 24.26 -7.65 -30.70
N ARG A 31 23.71 -8.85 -30.46
CA ARG A 31 22.38 -8.97 -29.85
C ARG A 31 22.37 -8.62 -28.35
N PHE A 32 23.44 -8.94 -27.61
CA PHE A 32 23.55 -8.54 -26.20
C PHE A 32 23.73 -7.03 -26.00
N GLY A 33 24.45 -6.34 -26.89
CA GLY A 33 24.60 -4.88 -26.81
C GLY A 33 23.28 -4.12 -27.02
N THR A 34 22.40 -4.64 -27.88
CA THR A 34 21.12 -3.99 -28.21
C THR A 34 20.08 -4.14 -27.09
N PHE A 35 20.05 -5.30 -26.42
CA PHE A 35 19.20 -5.50 -25.23
C PHE A 35 19.68 -4.69 -24.02
N GLY A 36 21.00 -4.55 -23.83
CA GLY A 36 21.55 -3.72 -22.75
C GLY A 36 21.15 -2.26 -22.87
N ILE A 37 21.20 -1.70 -24.08
CA ILE A 37 20.81 -0.30 -24.34
C ILE A 37 19.29 -0.08 -24.17
N LEU A 38 18.46 -1.06 -24.56
CA LEU A 38 17.00 -0.98 -24.36
C LEU A 38 16.64 -0.99 -22.86
N VAL A 39 17.24 -1.87 -22.07
CA VAL A 39 17.05 -1.92 -20.61
C VAL A 39 17.59 -0.64 -19.95
N MET A 40 18.73 -0.12 -20.41
CA MET A 40 19.32 1.11 -19.87
C MET A 40 18.56 2.38 -20.26
N LEU A 41 17.66 2.33 -21.26
CA LEU A 41 16.74 3.43 -21.58
C LEU A 41 15.39 3.30 -20.86
N ILE A 42 14.91 2.07 -20.61
CA ILE A 42 13.65 1.85 -19.87
C ILE A 42 13.82 2.15 -18.37
N VAL A 43 14.96 1.77 -17.76
CA VAL A 43 15.20 2.00 -16.33
C VAL A 43 15.17 3.49 -15.94
N PRO A 44 15.82 4.43 -16.66
CA PRO A 44 15.68 5.85 -16.34
C PRO A 44 14.29 6.39 -16.69
N PHE A 45 13.54 5.82 -17.63
CA PHE A 45 12.13 6.21 -17.85
C PHE A 45 11.19 5.70 -16.74
N CYS A 46 11.45 4.55 -16.13
CA CYS A 46 10.76 4.11 -14.92
C CYS A 46 11.17 4.92 -13.69
N LEU A 47 12.40 5.44 -13.64
CA LEU A 47 12.88 6.29 -12.54
C LEU A 47 12.51 7.78 -12.70
N LEU A 48 12.28 8.24 -13.94
CA LEU A 48 11.78 9.59 -14.26
C LEU A 48 10.24 9.64 -14.36
N GLY A 49 9.57 8.49 -14.47
CA GLY A 49 8.12 8.35 -14.31
C GLY A 49 7.67 8.30 -12.86
N CYS A 50 8.57 8.57 -11.91
CA CYS A 50 8.27 8.82 -10.51
C CYS A 50 8.36 10.33 -10.19
N ASP A 51 8.16 11.20 -11.19
CA ASP A 51 7.63 12.54 -10.94
C ASP A 51 6.13 12.37 -10.66
N GLY A 52 5.85 11.86 -9.46
CA GLY A 52 4.52 11.97 -8.88
C GLY A 52 4.28 13.45 -8.63
N ASP A 53 3.44 14.05 -9.47
CA ASP A 53 2.41 14.98 -9.04
C ASP A 53 2.19 14.86 -7.53
N GLY A 54 2.74 15.82 -6.78
CA GLY A 54 2.98 15.68 -5.35
C GLY A 54 1.79 15.07 -4.62
N PHE A 55 1.89 13.77 -4.33
CA PHE A 55 0.96 13.12 -3.43
C PHE A 55 1.10 13.87 -2.11
N ASP A 56 0.01 14.48 -1.68
CA ASP A 56 -0.08 15.12 -0.37
C ASP A 56 0.11 14.05 0.71
N ALA A 57 1.37 13.82 1.04
CA ALA A 57 1.80 12.73 1.90
C ALA A 57 1.40 13.05 3.33
N PHE A 58 0.69 12.12 3.99
CA PHE A 58 0.25 12.31 5.36
C PHE A 58 1.44 12.59 6.28
N ARG A 59 1.40 13.72 6.99
CA ARG A 59 2.42 14.15 7.96
C ARG A 59 1.77 14.18 9.33
N GLY A 60 1.84 13.06 10.02
CA GLY A 60 1.18 12.87 11.32
C GLY A 60 1.76 13.71 12.45
N ARG A 61 0.87 14.31 13.23
CA ARG A 61 1.13 14.84 14.59
C ARG A 61 0.13 14.24 15.58
N GLU A 62 0.38 14.46 16.86
CA GLU A 62 -0.60 14.13 17.89
C GLU A 62 -1.92 14.88 17.63
N ALA A 63 -3.02 14.12 17.60
CA ALA A 63 -4.35 14.69 17.45
C ALA A 63 -4.80 15.37 18.74
N THR A 64 -5.61 16.42 18.60
CA THR A 64 -6.26 17.15 19.69
C THR A 64 -7.77 17.00 19.58
N ILE A 65 -8.51 17.38 20.63
CA ILE A 65 -9.98 17.38 20.59
C ILE A 65 -10.50 18.21 19.42
N ALA A 66 -9.89 19.36 19.14
CA ALA A 66 -10.30 20.25 18.05
C ALA A 66 -10.14 19.62 16.66
N ASP A 67 -9.25 18.63 16.52
CA ASP A 67 -9.08 17.91 15.27
C ASP A 67 -10.22 16.93 15.01
N LEU A 68 -10.93 16.49 16.05
CA LEU A 68 -11.97 15.46 15.98
C LEU A 68 -13.38 16.02 16.17
N GLU A 69 -13.52 17.06 16.98
CA GLU A 69 -14.80 17.60 17.43
C GLU A 69 -15.67 18.08 16.27
N ASN A 70 -16.94 17.62 16.24
CA ASN A 70 -17.92 17.95 15.21
C ASN A 70 -17.41 17.70 13.77
N ARG A 71 -16.56 16.69 13.58
CA ARG A 71 -16.00 16.30 12.28
C ARG A 71 -16.38 14.88 11.89
N SER A 72 -16.29 14.64 10.59
CA SER A 72 -16.55 13.36 9.95
C SER A 72 -15.32 12.95 9.14
N PHE A 73 -14.95 11.68 9.23
CA PHE A 73 -13.79 11.11 8.58
C PHE A 73 -14.20 9.87 7.80
N THR A 74 -14.01 9.93 6.49
CA THR A 74 -14.29 8.81 5.60
C THR A 74 -12.99 8.05 5.32
N PHE A 75 -13.02 6.73 5.52
CA PHE A 75 -11.94 5.81 5.25
C PHE A 75 -12.35 4.92 4.10
N SER A 76 -11.88 5.26 2.90
CA SER A 76 -12.19 4.51 1.70
C SER A 76 -11.37 3.24 1.58
N PHE A 77 -12.02 2.16 1.14
CA PHE A 77 -11.39 0.87 0.83
C PHE A 77 -10.47 0.34 1.93
N VAL A 78 -11.03 0.16 3.12
CA VAL A 78 -10.29 -0.27 4.29
C VAL A 78 -9.68 -1.67 4.08
N SER A 79 -8.37 -1.73 3.84
CA SER A 79 -7.66 -3.00 3.57
C SER A 79 -7.60 -3.86 4.84
N ASN A 80 -7.92 -5.15 4.72
CA ASN A 80 -8.03 -6.08 5.85
C ASN A 80 -8.96 -5.58 6.98
N GLY A 81 -9.95 -4.74 6.66
CA GLY A 81 -10.86 -4.14 7.64
C GLY A 81 -10.24 -3.03 8.50
N GLY A 82 -8.95 -2.75 8.28
CA GLY A 82 -8.19 -1.64 8.88
C GLY A 82 -8.27 -1.64 10.39
N PRO A 83 -8.36 -0.46 11.03
CA PRO A 83 -8.31 -0.39 12.48
C PRO A 83 -9.61 -0.87 13.15
N PHE A 84 -10.69 -1.07 12.39
CA PHE A 84 -12.04 -1.30 12.91
C PHE A 84 -12.32 -2.78 13.20
N ASP A 85 -12.48 -3.59 12.14
CA ASP A 85 -12.75 -5.02 12.22
C ASP A 85 -12.46 -5.69 10.87
N PRO A 86 -11.83 -6.88 10.82
CA PRO A 86 -11.50 -7.57 9.57
C PRO A 86 -12.67 -7.81 8.61
N SER A 87 -13.90 -7.96 9.11
CA SER A 87 -15.09 -8.17 8.26
C SER A 87 -15.48 -6.94 7.45
N LEU A 88 -14.97 -5.75 7.81
CA LEU A 88 -15.17 -4.51 7.06
C LEU A 88 -14.19 -4.35 5.89
N GLN A 89 -13.48 -5.42 5.51
CA GLN A 89 -12.54 -5.39 4.39
C GLN A 89 -13.19 -4.86 3.11
N GLY A 90 -12.57 -3.83 2.53
CA GLY A 90 -13.04 -3.19 1.30
C GLY A 90 -14.31 -2.35 1.46
N THR A 91 -14.85 -2.22 2.67
CA THR A 91 -16.07 -1.45 2.96
C THR A 91 -15.69 -0.02 3.36
N PRO A 92 -16.14 1.02 2.62
CA PRO A 92 -15.95 2.40 3.03
C PRO A 92 -16.60 2.63 4.39
N THR A 93 -15.87 3.24 5.30
CA THR A 93 -16.30 3.45 6.68
C THR A 93 -16.22 4.93 7.01
N THR A 94 -17.30 5.52 7.52
CA THR A 94 -17.32 6.93 7.94
C THR A 94 -17.52 7.03 9.44
N LEU A 95 -16.55 7.64 10.13
CA LEU A 95 -16.59 7.90 11.55
C LEU A 95 -16.89 9.38 11.78
N THR A 96 -17.99 9.67 12.48
CA THR A 96 -18.41 11.05 12.78
C THR A 96 -18.46 11.25 14.28
N PHE A 97 -17.89 12.36 14.76
CA PHE A 97 -17.93 12.76 16.16
C PHE A 97 -18.83 13.97 16.35
N GLY A 98 -19.53 14.01 17.48
CA GLY A 98 -20.19 15.21 17.96
C GLY A 98 -19.27 16.10 18.77
N GLN A 99 -19.89 16.93 19.61
CA GLN A 99 -19.22 17.83 20.52
C GLN A 99 -18.56 17.07 21.68
N PHE A 100 -17.32 17.42 22.02
CA PHE A 100 -16.65 16.89 23.20
C PHE A 100 -17.03 17.69 24.43
N ASN A 101 -17.26 16.99 25.54
CA ASN A 101 -17.53 17.62 26.84
C ASN A 101 -16.24 17.82 27.67
N ALA A 102 -16.40 18.34 28.88
CA ALA A 102 -15.29 18.60 29.81
C ALA A 102 -14.51 17.34 30.26
N MET A 103 -15.04 16.15 30.03
CA MET A 103 -14.37 14.86 30.32
C MET A 103 -13.72 14.26 29.07
N SER A 104 -13.60 15.02 27.99
CA SER A 104 -13.08 14.55 26.70
C SER A 104 -13.89 13.38 26.13
N THR A 105 -15.20 13.39 26.36
CA THR A 105 -16.12 12.42 25.74
C THR A 105 -17.10 13.08 24.78
N ALA A 106 -17.40 12.39 23.68
CA ALA A 106 -18.32 12.85 22.64
C ALA A 106 -19.18 11.67 22.14
N PRO A 107 -20.42 11.91 21.66
CA PRO A 107 -21.12 10.90 20.91
C PRO A 107 -20.38 10.65 19.58
N PHE A 108 -20.40 9.42 19.08
CA PHE A 108 -19.95 9.10 17.74
C PHE A 108 -20.97 8.26 16.99
N THR A 109 -20.86 8.28 15.66
CA THR A 109 -21.52 7.33 14.77
C THR A 109 -20.48 6.75 13.81
N LEU A 110 -20.52 5.43 13.60
CA LEU A 110 -19.74 4.74 12.60
C LEU A 110 -20.71 4.17 11.56
N GLN A 111 -20.57 4.62 10.32
CA GLN A 111 -21.36 4.15 9.19
C GLN A 111 -20.50 3.26 8.30
N ALA A 112 -20.97 2.05 8.02
CA ALA A 112 -20.37 1.13 7.06
C ALA A 112 -21.47 0.38 6.30
N ASP A 113 -21.35 0.27 4.98
CA ASP A 113 -22.33 -0.38 4.10
C ASP A 113 -23.79 0.07 4.32
N GLY A 114 -24.00 1.39 4.48
CA GLY A 114 -25.33 1.98 4.73
C GLY A 114 -25.91 1.72 6.13
N THR A 115 -25.22 0.95 6.96
CA THR A 115 -25.60 0.63 8.34
C THR A 115 -24.86 1.54 9.31
N ILE A 116 -25.51 1.94 10.41
CA ILE A 116 -24.95 2.85 11.41
C ILE A 116 -24.94 2.17 12.77
N VAL A 117 -23.78 2.21 13.43
CA VAL A 117 -23.68 2.02 14.89
C VAL A 117 -23.34 3.35 15.55
N SER A 118 -23.72 3.50 16.81
CA SER A 118 -23.43 4.70 17.58
C SER A 118 -22.97 4.37 19.00
N GLY A 119 -22.31 5.32 19.63
CA GLY A 119 -21.75 5.12 20.96
C GLY A 119 -21.11 6.37 21.55
N SER A 120 -20.23 6.15 22.51
CA SER A 120 -19.44 7.20 23.15
C SER A 120 -17.97 7.05 22.80
N ALA A 121 -17.36 8.14 22.36
CA ALA A 121 -15.93 8.26 22.14
C ALA A 121 -15.31 8.92 23.38
N THR A 122 -14.21 8.39 23.87
CA THR A 122 -13.37 9.01 24.90
C THR A 122 -11.99 9.26 24.32
N PHE A 123 -11.51 10.50 24.36
CA PHE A 123 -10.22 10.86 23.78
C PHE A 123 -9.22 11.30 24.87
N VAL A 124 -8.14 10.55 24.98
CA VAL A 124 -6.99 10.83 25.85
C VAL A 124 -5.74 10.67 24.97
N PRO A 125 -5.18 11.78 24.43
CA PRO A 125 -4.10 11.72 23.45
C PRO A 125 -2.96 10.76 23.86
N PRO A 126 -2.45 9.94 22.93
CA PRO A 126 -2.84 9.81 21.52
C PRO A 126 -3.97 8.79 21.27
N LEU A 127 -4.68 8.35 22.30
CA LEU A 127 -5.63 7.24 22.25
C LEU A 127 -7.09 7.73 22.21
N LEU A 128 -7.86 7.10 21.33
CA LEU A 128 -9.30 7.21 21.21
C LEU A 128 -9.91 5.86 21.57
N THR A 129 -10.83 5.84 22.54
CA THR A 129 -11.63 4.65 22.86
C THR A 129 -13.05 4.88 22.37
N LEU A 130 -13.53 3.98 21.50
CA LEU A 130 -14.92 3.93 21.05
C LEU A 130 -15.66 2.85 21.84
N THR A 131 -16.67 3.25 22.60
CA THR A 131 -17.58 2.33 23.29
C THR A 131 -18.90 2.28 22.53
N PHE A 132 -19.21 1.14 21.91
CA PHE A 132 -20.43 0.96 21.11
C PHE A 132 -21.64 0.79 22.03
N LEU A 133 -22.70 1.59 21.84
CA LEU A 133 -23.90 1.56 22.71
C LEU A 133 -25.15 1.16 21.94
N GLN A 134 -25.27 1.55 20.68
CA GLN A 134 -26.34 1.12 19.80
C GLN A 134 -25.71 0.44 18.60
N VAL A 135 -25.92 -0.87 18.51
CA VAL A 135 -25.36 -1.71 17.45
C VAL A 135 -26.48 -2.22 16.54
N ASP A 136 -26.24 -2.13 15.24
CA ASP A 136 -27.03 -2.84 14.25
C ASP A 136 -26.41 -4.24 14.09
N PRO A 137 -27.21 -5.33 14.16
CA PRO A 137 -26.70 -6.69 14.03
C PRO A 137 -26.05 -7.00 12.67
N ALA A 138 -26.20 -6.13 11.66
CA ALA A 138 -25.50 -6.27 10.39
C ALA A 138 -24.00 -5.92 10.45
N LEU A 139 -23.55 -5.22 11.50
CA LEU A 139 -22.14 -4.85 11.71
C LEU A 139 -21.49 -5.74 12.79
N PRO A 140 -20.17 -5.96 12.73
CA PRO A 140 -19.44 -6.93 13.58
C PRO A 140 -19.20 -6.45 15.01
N PHE A 141 -19.99 -5.49 15.50
CA PHE A 141 -19.79 -4.87 16.81
C PHE A 141 -20.82 -5.36 17.82
N THR A 142 -20.40 -5.52 19.07
CA THR A 142 -21.30 -5.86 20.18
C THR A 142 -21.55 -4.66 21.07
N GLU A 143 -22.71 -4.66 21.74
CA GLU A 143 -23.06 -3.62 22.71
C GLU A 143 -22.05 -3.63 23.87
N ASN A 144 -21.60 -2.44 24.28
CA ASN A 144 -20.54 -2.19 25.26
C ASN A 144 -19.16 -2.70 24.86
N GLN A 145 -18.94 -3.09 23.60
CA GLN A 145 -17.60 -3.34 23.10
C GLN A 145 -16.79 -2.05 23.14
N GLU A 146 -15.53 -2.16 23.55
CA GLU A 146 -14.55 -1.09 23.46
C GLU A 146 -13.56 -1.37 22.33
N LEU A 147 -13.36 -0.38 21.48
CA LEU A 147 -12.32 -0.37 20.45
C LEU A 147 -11.37 0.79 20.72
N GLN A 148 -10.13 0.47 21.06
CA GLN A 148 -9.09 1.46 21.28
C GLN A 148 -8.28 1.67 20.00
N LEU A 149 -8.09 2.93 19.64
CA LEU A 149 -7.40 3.38 18.44
C LEU A 149 -6.36 4.43 18.80
N GLY A 150 -5.16 4.33 18.23
CA GLY A 150 -4.24 5.45 18.16
C GLY A 150 -4.69 6.42 17.08
N VAL A 151 -4.64 7.72 17.36
CA VAL A 151 -5.07 8.77 16.43
C VAL A 151 -3.93 9.74 16.18
N GLN A 152 -3.65 10.00 14.92
CA GLN A 152 -2.80 11.10 14.48
C GLN A 152 -3.61 12.02 13.57
N ALA A 153 -3.38 13.32 13.68
CA ALA A 153 -3.93 14.30 12.76
C ALA A 153 -2.86 14.69 11.75
N ASP A 154 -3.28 14.94 10.51
CA ASP A 154 -2.42 15.57 9.53
C ASP A 154 -2.17 17.04 9.93
N VAL A 155 -0.98 17.55 9.61
CA VAL A 155 -0.62 18.95 9.89
C VAL A 155 -1.20 19.95 8.88
N ASP A 156 -1.55 19.51 7.67
CA ASP A 156 -1.86 20.37 6.53
C ASP A 156 -3.35 20.36 6.15
N ASP A 157 -3.99 19.19 6.14
CA ASP A 157 -5.31 19.04 5.48
C ASP A 157 -6.43 18.48 6.37
N GLY A 158 -6.16 18.31 7.67
CA GLY A 158 -7.17 17.89 8.64
C GLY A 158 -7.61 16.42 8.50
N ARG A 159 -6.94 15.61 7.67
CA ARG A 159 -7.08 14.15 7.71
C ARG A 159 -6.68 13.61 9.07
N VAL A 160 -7.14 12.40 9.37
CA VAL A 160 -6.68 11.64 10.53
C VAL A 160 -6.22 10.24 10.11
N SER A 161 -5.16 9.75 10.75
CA SER A 161 -4.76 8.36 10.69
C SER A 161 -5.20 7.64 11.95
N LEU A 162 -5.87 6.50 11.78
CA LEU A 162 -6.34 5.64 12.85
C LEU A 162 -5.54 4.34 12.81
N ARG A 163 -4.96 3.98 13.95
CA ARG A 163 -4.19 2.74 14.12
C ARG A 163 -4.78 1.90 15.24
N ASN A 164 -5.08 0.64 14.97
CA ASN A 164 -5.44 -0.30 16.01
C ASN A 164 -4.15 -0.84 16.68
N PRO A 165 -3.93 -0.60 17.98
CA PRO A 165 -2.70 -1.00 18.65
C PRO A 165 -2.57 -2.52 18.82
N VAL A 166 -3.70 -3.25 18.79
CA VAL A 166 -3.74 -4.71 18.93
C VAL A 166 -3.37 -5.40 17.63
N THR A 167 -3.95 -4.97 16.50
CA THR A 167 -3.70 -5.59 15.19
C THR A 167 -2.53 -4.97 14.44
N GLY A 168 -2.17 -3.72 14.79
CA GLY A 168 -1.18 -2.92 14.06
C GLY A 168 -1.68 -2.35 12.74
N LEU A 169 -2.93 -2.62 12.36
CA LEU A 169 -3.53 -2.09 11.13
C LEU A 169 -3.79 -0.59 11.27
N GLU A 170 -3.49 0.14 10.21
CA GLU A 170 -3.59 1.59 10.13
C GLU A 170 -4.29 2.01 8.84
N THR A 171 -5.08 3.07 8.91
CA THR A 171 -5.73 3.67 7.75
C THR A 171 -5.86 5.18 7.96
N THR A 172 -5.74 5.93 6.87
CA THR A 172 -5.85 7.39 6.86
C THR A 172 -7.14 7.79 6.17
N SER A 173 -7.83 8.79 6.72
CA SER A 173 -9.06 9.29 6.13
C SER A 173 -8.80 9.98 4.79
N GLU A 174 -9.85 10.11 3.99
CA GLU A 174 -9.84 10.99 2.83
C GLU A 174 -9.71 12.47 3.25
N PRO A 175 -9.16 13.34 2.39
CA PRO A 175 -9.24 14.78 2.56
C PRO A 175 -10.71 15.24 2.67
N THR A 176 -11.00 16.16 3.58
CA THR A 176 -12.35 16.70 3.81
C THR A 176 -12.62 17.98 3.05
#